data_AF-A0A327HD24-F1
#
_entry.id   AF-A0A327HD24-F1
#
_cell.length_a   1.000
_cell.length_b   1.000
_cell.length_c   1.000
_cell.angle_alpha   90.00
_cell.angle_beta   90.00
_cell.angle_gamma   90.00
#
_symmetry.space_group_name_H-M   'P 1'
#
loop_
_entity.id
_entity.type
_entity.pdbx_description
1 polymer ?
#
loop_
_entity_poly.entity_id
_entity_poly.type
_entity_poly.pdbx_seq_one_letter_code
_entity_poly.pdbx_strand_id
1 'polypeptide(L)'
;MATKKTSAEEAREQAEEATLGSMLDGAFGAMEGIEASPAPTPSNPPATPSGPPTGPPSKPPTGPPSGPPTGPPSGPPTGPPSGPPGKPPSEPPSESSTEELSTEEESTEPAPQEIEEATVEPESSNDEHPIVEEEASEPVDEEAPAEPEEAEPEQIEEVAETEPEQEEESESVFTEEPAEALTEESAEESPPVDVDQAMEIARLTAEIERLRGGLVGAVEVIEEIEEEPLPPVVLEDIVVPSHMVADFARMGRQLSRESLIKGTMGAISMLHPDEPGMMISTRHSTMLSRLDERGIVGGRLGGNPPRGAISEWKIHEVLLASVALVTGGPAACIHMQGPYTTAASCEKDLILVQPIDVLGKEHIGKVVIVDPDDDAQEEFLRQVAEALQQGGMRCVVVRGHGAYAVGANLDQAMANAAMLEHSMQILLLARQANLKI
;
A
#
# COMPACT_ATOMS: atom_id res chain seq x y z
N MET A 1 15.67 73.48 -28.62
CA MET A 1 14.27 73.74 -29.01
C MET A 1 13.48 72.48 -28.68
N ALA A 2 12.29 72.59 -28.12
CA ALA A 2 11.33 71.47 -28.11
C ALA A 2 10.37 71.66 -29.29
N THR A 3 9.97 70.58 -29.95
CA THR A 3 9.05 70.60 -31.09
C THR A 3 7.65 70.98 -30.62
N LYS A 4 7.01 71.92 -31.32
CA LYS A 4 5.58 72.20 -31.12
C LYS A 4 4.79 71.01 -31.66
N LYS A 5 3.90 70.43 -30.85
CA LYS A 5 2.88 69.48 -31.31
C LYS A 5 2.08 70.09 -32.46
N THR A 6 1.56 69.25 -33.35
CA THR A 6 0.73 69.73 -34.45
C THR A 6 -0.74 69.81 -34.02
N SER A 7 -1.52 70.73 -34.59
CA SER A 7 -2.93 70.93 -34.18
C SER A 7 -3.84 69.70 -34.40
N ALA A 8 -3.40 68.71 -35.17
CA ALA A 8 -4.11 67.42 -35.34
C ALA A 8 -3.79 66.41 -34.23
N GLU A 9 -2.67 66.60 -33.53
CA GLU A 9 -2.17 65.78 -32.43
C GLU A 9 -2.89 66.15 -31.13
N GLU A 10 -2.94 67.46 -30.81
CA GLU A 10 -3.70 68.00 -29.68
C GLU A 10 -5.21 67.70 -29.79
N ALA A 11 -5.76 67.73 -31.02
CA ALA A 11 -7.16 67.38 -31.27
C ALA A 11 -7.48 65.88 -31.08
N ARG A 12 -6.47 64.99 -31.21
CA ARG A 12 -6.63 63.56 -30.97
C ARG A 12 -6.50 63.24 -29.47
N GLU A 13 -5.55 63.88 -28.80
CA GLU A 13 -5.32 63.80 -27.36
C GLU A 13 -6.58 64.26 -26.58
N GLN A 14 -7.20 65.38 -26.97
CA GLN A 14 -8.48 65.84 -26.40
C GLN A 14 -9.66 64.90 -26.69
N ALA A 15 -9.69 64.22 -27.85
CA ALA A 15 -10.75 63.26 -28.17
C ALA A 15 -10.63 61.98 -27.32
N GLU A 16 -9.41 61.55 -27.03
CA GLU A 16 -9.10 60.37 -26.20
C GLU A 16 -9.41 60.66 -24.71
N GLU A 17 -9.02 61.84 -24.21
CA GLU A 17 -9.36 62.32 -22.87
C GLU A 17 -10.88 62.50 -22.67
N ALA A 18 -11.59 63.07 -23.65
CA ALA A 18 -13.06 63.17 -23.61
C ALA A 18 -13.77 61.80 -23.65
N THR A 19 -13.21 60.82 -24.38
CA THR A 19 -13.73 59.45 -24.43
C THR A 19 -13.58 58.77 -23.06
N LEU A 20 -12.40 58.87 -22.44
CA LEU A 20 -12.15 58.36 -21.09
C LEU A 20 -13.09 59.00 -20.05
N GLY A 21 -13.31 60.32 -20.13
CA GLY A 21 -14.28 61.03 -19.28
C GLY A 21 -15.69 60.44 -19.37
N SER A 22 -16.18 60.17 -20.59
CA SER A 22 -17.50 59.56 -20.81
C SER A 22 -17.64 58.14 -20.26
N MET A 23 -16.55 57.36 -20.25
CA MET A 23 -16.55 55.99 -19.75
C MET A 23 -16.55 55.92 -18.21
N LEU A 24 -15.94 56.90 -17.54
CA LEU A 24 -15.92 57.00 -16.09
C LEU A 24 -17.27 57.48 -15.51
N ASP A 25 -17.90 58.48 -16.13
CA ASP A 25 -19.21 58.99 -15.69
C ASP A 25 -20.32 57.91 -15.82
N GLY A 26 -20.34 57.19 -16.94
CA GLY A 26 -21.26 56.08 -17.18
C GLY A 26 -21.08 54.87 -16.25
N ALA A 27 -19.93 54.71 -15.60
CA ALA A 27 -19.64 53.59 -14.70
C ALA A 27 -20.08 53.83 -13.24
N PHE A 28 -20.15 55.08 -12.79
CA PHE A 28 -20.54 55.43 -11.41
C PHE A 28 -21.96 55.99 -11.27
N GLY A 29 -22.58 56.49 -12.34
CA GLY A 29 -23.96 57.03 -12.30
C GLY A 29 -25.08 55.98 -12.10
N ALA A 30 -24.76 54.68 -12.05
CA ALA A 30 -25.74 53.59 -12.09
C ALA A 30 -26.20 53.06 -10.71
N MET A 31 -25.92 53.75 -9.59
CA MET A 31 -26.16 53.21 -8.24
C MET A 31 -26.95 54.14 -7.29
N GLU A 32 -27.72 55.10 -7.80
CA GLU A 32 -28.61 55.95 -6.96
C GLU A 32 -30.08 55.91 -7.40
N GLY A 33 -30.87 55.04 -6.75
CA GLY A 33 -32.32 55.19 -6.58
C GLY A 33 -33.25 54.79 -7.74
N ILE A 34 -33.75 53.55 -7.74
CA ILE A 34 -35.06 53.20 -8.33
C ILE A 34 -35.89 52.37 -7.33
N GLU A 35 -37.16 52.76 -7.17
CA GLU A 35 -38.07 52.25 -6.13
C GLU A 35 -39.31 51.55 -6.77
N ALA A 36 -39.66 50.37 -6.25
CA ALA A 36 -40.98 49.70 -6.32
C ALA A 36 -41.72 49.38 -7.66
N SER A 37 -41.65 48.10 -8.07
CA SER A 37 -42.79 47.24 -8.52
C SER A 37 -43.53 47.50 -9.86
N PRO A 38 -44.42 46.59 -10.38
CA PRO A 38 -44.83 45.24 -9.90
C PRO A 38 -44.89 44.07 -10.95
N ALA A 39 -44.74 42.81 -10.47
CA ALA A 39 -45.43 41.52 -10.81
C ALA A 39 -45.67 41.03 -12.29
N PRO A 40 -45.90 39.71 -12.58
CA PRO A 40 -46.15 38.55 -11.68
C PRO A 40 -45.22 37.31 -11.90
N THR A 41 -45.62 36.13 -11.38
CA THR A 41 -44.80 34.94 -11.04
C THR A 41 -44.73 33.82 -12.10
N PRO A 42 -43.84 32.80 -11.91
CA PRO A 42 -44.35 31.47 -11.52
C PRO A 42 -43.48 30.61 -10.55
N SER A 43 -44.17 29.81 -9.70
CA SER A 43 -43.75 28.53 -9.04
C SER A 43 -42.55 28.45 -8.05
N ASN A 44 -42.76 27.74 -6.93
CA ASN A 44 -41.85 27.51 -5.79
C ASN A 44 -41.13 26.13 -5.85
N PRO A 45 -40.03 25.92 -5.11
CA PRO A 45 -40.10 25.03 -3.93
C PRO A 45 -39.37 25.66 -2.69
N PRO A 46 -38.86 24.96 -1.63
CA PRO A 46 -39.18 25.35 -0.24
C PRO A 46 -38.05 26.10 0.51
N ALA A 47 -38.42 26.76 1.62
CA ALA A 47 -37.55 27.67 2.37
C ALA A 47 -36.68 27.00 3.45
N THR A 48 -35.53 27.63 3.74
CA THR A 48 -34.66 27.35 4.90
C THR A 48 -35.09 28.18 6.12
N PRO A 49 -34.94 27.67 7.37
CA PRO A 49 -35.22 28.43 8.59
C PRO A 49 -33.98 29.18 9.12
N SER A 50 -34.13 30.44 9.49
CA SER A 50 -33.07 31.28 10.07
C SER A 50 -33.31 31.54 11.57
N GLY A 51 -32.30 31.30 12.41
CA GLY A 51 -32.28 31.77 13.80
C GLY A 51 -31.36 30.97 14.74
N PRO A 52 -30.57 31.63 15.61
CA PRO A 52 -29.78 30.94 16.64
C PRO A 52 -30.66 30.48 17.82
N PRO A 53 -30.33 29.36 18.49
CA PRO A 53 -31.15 28.81 19.58
C PRO A 53 -31.04 29.63 20.87
N THR A 54 -32.17 29.89 21.52
CA THR A 54 -32.24 30.62 22.79
C THR A 54 -32.63 29.72 23.96
N GLY A 55 -31.67 29.47 24.85
CA GLY A 55 -31.90 28.94 26.20
C GLY A 55 -31.27 27.57 26.50
N PRO A 56 -30.89 27.29 27.77
CA PRO A 56 -30.35 26.00 28.20
C PRO A 56 -31.46 24.93 28.33
N PRO A 57 -31.14 23.64 28.12
CA PRO A 57 -32.12 22.56 28.12
C PRO A 57 -32.79 22.37 29.48
N SER A 58 -34.12 22.51 29.52
CA SER A 58 -34.90 22.44 30.75
C SER A 58 -35.58 21.07 30.93
N LYS A 59 -35.04 20.30 31.89
CA LYS A 59 -35.47 18.98 32.41
C LYS A 59 -34.98 17.74 31.62
N PRO A 60 -34.57 16.65 32.34
CA PRO A 60 -34.36 15.33 31.75
C PRO A 60 -35.69 14.61 31.46
N PRO A 61 -35.69 13.54 30.63
CA PRO A 61 -36.89 12.76 30.33
C PRO A 61 -37.41 12.03 31.58
N THR A 62 -38.67 12.29 31.94
CA THR A 62 -39.35 11.63 33.06
C THR A 62 -40.08 10.38 32.60
N GLY A 63 -39.37 9.25 32.50
CA GLY A 63 -39.97 7.93 32.32
C GLY A 63 -38.96 6.85 31.90
N PRO A 64 -38.93 5.67 32.54
CA PRO A 64 -38.24 4.50 31.99
C PRO A 64 -38.98 3.95 30.77
N PRO A 65 -38.32 3.18 29.87
CA PRO A 65 -39.00 2.51 28.77
C PRO A 65 -40.06 1.54 29.29
N SER A 66 -41.25 1.57 28.69
CA SER A 66 -42.45 0.91 29.20
C SER A 66 -42.49 -0.60 28.87
N GLY A 67 -41.71 -1.38 29.62
CA GLY A 67 -41.90 -2.82 29.81
C GLY A 67 -41.15 -3.75 28.85
N PRO A 68 -40.90 -5.01 29.26
CA PRO A 68 -40.40 -6.08 28.39
C PRO A 68 -41.48 -6.55 27.40
N PRO A 69 -41.11 -7.21 26.28
CA PRO A 69 -42.08 -7.72 25.30
C PRO A 69 -43.04 -8.72 25.92
N THR A 70 -44.35 -8.46 25.80
CA THR A 70 -45.41 -9.29 26.36
C THR A 70 -45.71 -10.51 25.50
N GLY A 71 -44.90 -11.56 25.63
CA GLY A 71 -45.24 -12.90 25.15
C GLY A 71 -44.03 -13.77 24.78
N PRO A 72 -44.00 -15.06 25.16
CA PRO A 72 -43.09 -16.02 24.53
C PRO A 72 -43.53 -16.28 23.08
N PRO A 73 -42.62 -16.70 22.18
CA PRO A 73 -42.99 -17.07 20.81
C PRO A 73 -43.99 -18.23 20.81
N SER A 74 -45.16 -18.00 20.20
CA SER A 74 -46.28 -18.93 20.21
C SER A 74 -46.14 -20.02 19.14
N GLY A 75 -45.26 -20.98 19.37
CA GLY A 75 -45.20 -22.22 18.57
C GLY A 75 -43.90 -23.01 18.71
N PRO A 76 -43.93 -24.33 18.99
CA PRO A 76 -42.79 -25.20 18.71
C PRO A 76 -42.63 -25.38 17.18
N PRO A 77 -41.42 -25.73 16.69
CA PRO A 77 -41.19 -25.91 15.26
C PRO A 77 -42.03 -27.05 14.68
N THR A 78 -42.81 -26.75 13.64
CA THR A 78 -43.63 -27.73 12.92
C THR A 78 -42.79 -28.53 11.93
N GLY A 79 -41.96 -29.44 12.43
CA GLY A 79 -41.17 -30.34 11.59
C GLY A 79 -40.21 -31.24 12.39
N PRO A 80 -40.45 -32.56 12.47
CA PRO A 80 -39.40 -33.51 12.85
C PRO A 80 -38.41 -33.67 11.69
N PRO A 81 -37.11 -33.94 11.94
CA PRO A 81 -36.16 -34.28 10.89
C PRO A 81 -36.50 -35.65 10.29
N SER A 82 -36.88 -35.66 9.00
CA SER A 82 -37.18 -36.88 8.25
C SER A 82 -35.92 -37.64 7.83
N GLY A 83 -35.25 -38.30 8.79
CA GLY A 83 -34.08 -39.13 8.48
C GLY A 83 -33.44 -39.83 9.69
N PRO A 84 -33.77 -41.11 9.96
CA PRO A 84 -32.90 -41.97 10.75
C PRO A 84 -31.71 -42.47 9.90
N PRO A 85 -30.51 -42.64 10.47
CA PRO A 85 -29.39 -43.24 9.74
C PRO A 85 -29.66 -44.73 9.47
N GLY A 86 -29.35 -45.19 8.26
CA GLY A 86 -29.42 -46.60 7.88
C GLY A 86 -28.36 -47.42 8.60
N LYS A 87 -28.71 -48.64 9.04
CA LYS A 87 -27.76 -49.58 9.68
C LYS A 87 -26.92 -50.33 8.63
N PRO A 88 -25.64 -50.68 8.94
CA PRO A 88 -24.94 -51.76 8.25
C PRO A 88 -25.53 -53.14 8.65
N PRO A 89 -25.40 -54.16 7.79
CA PRO A 89 -24.51 -55.29 8.15
C PRO A 89 -23.82 -56.00 6.95
N SER A 90 -22.85 -56.88 7.29
CA SER A 90 -22.45 -58.19 6.69
C SER A 90 -22.72 -58.55 5.21
N GLU A 91 -21.89 -59.32 4.49
CA GLU A 91 -20.60 -60.03 4.73
C GLU A 91 -20.01 -60.48 3.36
N PRO A 92 -18.76 -60.97 3.27
CA PRO A 92 -18.13 -61.40 2.00
C PRO A 92 -18.31 -62.90 1.67
N PRO A 93 -18.13 -63.25 0.38
CA PRO A 93 -17.26 -64.38 -0.01
C PRO A 93 -16.23 -63.93 -1.09
N SER A 94 -15.02 -64.52 -1.24
CA SER A 94 -14.68 -65.92 -1.58
C SER A 94 -15.30 -66.38 -2.93
N GLU A 95 -14.58 -67.01 -3.87
CA GLU A 95 -13.17 -67.44 -3.87
C GLU A 95 -12.71 -67.87 -5.29
N SER A 96 -11.40 -68.15 -5.44
CA SER A 96 -10.82 -69.02 -6.49
C SER A 96 -10.79 -68.46 -7.94
N SER A 97 -9.96 -68.96 -8.87
CA SER A 97 -9.00 -70.09 -8.82
C SER A 97 -7.92 -69.98 -9.90
N THR A 98 -6.70 -70.50 -9.64
CA THR A 98 -5.73 -71.21 -10.56
C THR A 98 -5.37 -70.58 -11.92
N GLU A 99 -4.19 -70.76 -12.54
CA GLU A 99 -2.98 -71.60 -12.41
C GLU A 99 -1.85 -70.84 -13.20
N GLU A 100 -0.55 -71.15 -13.32
CA GLU A 100 0.42 -72.25 -13.10
C GLU A 100 1.82 -71.54 -12.95
N LEU A 101 2.98 -72.06 -12.53
CA LEU A 101 3.48 -73.30 -11.87
C LEU A 101 4.95 -73.03 -11.43
N SER A 102 5.52 -73.84 -10.52
CA SER A 102 6.98 -74.15 -10.35
C SER A 102 7.95 -73.03 -9.85
N THR A 103 8.92 -73.28 -8.97
CA THR A 103 9.35 -74.50 -8.22
C THR A 103 10.24 -74.13 -7.02
N GLU A 104 10.13 -74.89 -5.90
CA GLU A 104 11.20 -75.37 -4.97
C GLU A 104 12.22 -74.39 -4.34
N GLU A 105 12.76 -74.54 -3.12
CA GLU A 105 12.49 -75.24 -1.83
C GLU A 105 13.54 -74.70 -0.79
N GLU A 106 13.57 -74.91 0.53
CA GLU A 106 12.84 -75.68 1.57
C GLU A 106 13.06 -74.94 2.95
N SER A 107 12.07 -74.94 3.88
CA SER A 107 12.13 -74.78 5.38
C SER A 107 13.15 -73.86 6.12
N THR A 108 12.89 -73.27 7.31
CA THR A 108 11.69 -73.10 8.18
C THR A 108 11.91 -71.97 9.22
N GLU A 109 10.80 -71.56 9.86
CA GLU A 109 10.64 -70.90 11.17
C GLU A 109 11.53 -71.39 12.36
N PRO A 110 11.53 -70.72 13.56
CA PRO A 110 10.59 -69.69 14.03
C PRO A 110 11.21 -68.38 14.59
N ALA A 111 10.31 -67.46 14.98
CA ALA A 111 10.60 -66.18 15.62
C ALA A 111 10.35 -66.22 17.16
N PRO A 112 9.78 -65.20 17.83
CA PRO A 112 10.56 -64.12 18.48
C PRO A 112 10.29 -63.96 19.98
N GLN A 113 11.09 -63.11 20.64
CA GLN A 113 10.86 -62.46 21.94
C GLN A 113 12.00 -61.44 22.15
N GLU A 114 11.94 -60.32 22.84
CA GLU A 114 10.93 -59.41 23.44
C GLU A 114 11.79 -58.26 24.04
N ILE A 115 11.26 -57.07 24.32
CA ILE A 115 12.05 -55.96 24.89
C ILE A 115 11.20 -55.20 25.92
N GLU A 116 11.69 -55.06 27.15
CA GLU A 116 11.06 -54.29 28.24
C GLU A 116 12.06 -53.31 28.90
N GLU A 117 11.52 -52.39 29.71
CA GLU A 117 12.15 -51.16 30.21
C GLU A 117 12.90 -51.32 31.57
N ALA A 118 13.89 -50.45 31.84
CA ALA A 118 14.03 -49.67 33.10
C ALA A 118 15.35 -48.84 33.11
N THR A 119 15.45 -47.49 33.26
CA THR A 119 15.12 -46.47 34.32
C THR A 119 16.20 -46.14 35.40
N VAL A 120 16.52 -44.82 35.52
CA VAL A 120 17.00 -44.01 36.68
C VAL A 120 18.48 -44.04 37.17
N GLU A 121 19.23 -42.98 36.82
CA GLU A 121 20.08 -42.05 37.65
C GLU A 121 21.21 -42.57 38.62
N PRO A 122 21.81 -41.79 39.58
CA PRO A 122 22.99 -40.92 39.31
C PRO A 122 24.18 -40.92 40.34
N GLU A 123 25.19 -40.06 40.04
CA GLU A 123 26.18 -39.37 40.93
C GLU A 123 27.59 -39.96 41.31
N SER A 124 28.52 -39.01 41.51
CA SER A 124 29.73 -38.98 42.39
C SER A 124 31.11 -39.50 41.91
N SER A 125 32.10 -38.59 41.79
CA SER A 125 33.24 -38.46 42.77
C SER A 125 34.36 -37.49 42.30
N ASN A 126 35.07 -36.86 43.26
CA ASN A 126 36.32 -36.07 43.08
C ASN A 126 37.58 -37.02 42.97
N ASP A 127 38.88 -36.64 42.92
CA ASP A 127 39.61 -35.51 43.55
C ASP A 127 41.09 -35.32 43.08
N GLU A 128 41.71 -34.22 43.53
CA GLU A 128 43.16 -33.89 43.71
C GLU A 128 44.19 -33.66 42.53
N HIS A 129 45.20 -32.84 42.85
CA HIS A 129 46.41 -32.38 42.07
C HIS A 129 47.70 -33.13 42.58
N PRO A 130 49.03 -32.75 42.43
CA PRO A 130 49.70 -31.53 41.89
C PRO A 130 51.14 -31.65 41.24
N ILE A 131 51.81 -30.50 40.99
CA ILE A 131 53.30 -30.23 40.90
C ILE A 131 54.08 -30.66 39.60
N VAL A 132 55.24 -30.09 39.17
CA VAL A 132 55.74 -28.72 38.73
C VAL A 132 57.14 -28.94 38.03
N GLU A 133 57.76 -27.89 37.44
CA GLU A 133 59.18 -27.73 36.92
C GLU A 133 59.45 -28.06 35.42
N GLU A 134 60.24 -27.28 34.63
CA GLU A 134 60.67 -25.85 34.70
C GLU A 134 61.16 -25.34 33.29
N GLU A 135 61.47 -24.03 33.19
CA GLU A 135 62.02 -23.20 32.07
C GLU A 135 61.00 -22.70 31.02
N ALA A 136 61.08 -21.49 30.43
CA ALA A 136 61.82 -20.22 30.70
C ALA A 136 61.29 -19.13 29.72
N SER A 137 61.38 -17.79 29.88
CA SER A 137 61.90 -16.87 30.93
C SER A 137 61.17 -15.50 30.89
N GLU A 138 61.41 -14.64 31.88
CA GLU A 138 60.91 -13.25 32.07
C GLU A 138 61.97 -12.16 31.74
N PRO A 139 61.76 -10.82 31.96
CA PRO A 139 60.57 -10.03 32.39
C PRO A 139 60.12 -9.01 31.28
N VAL A 140 59.50 -7.81 31.43
CA VAL A 140 59.27 -6.81 32.52
C VAL A 140 58.00 -5.93 32.24
N ASP A 141 57.71 -4.97 33.13
CA ASP A 141 56.46 -4.20 33.30
C ASP A 141 56.30 -2.82 32.57
N GLU A 142 55.07 -2.30 32.71
CA GLU A 142 54.65 -0.90 32.95
C GLU A 142 54.30 0.09 31.81
N GLU A 143 53.62 1.18 32.21
CA GLU A 143 52.64 1.96 31.41
C GLU A 143 53.17 3.23 30.72
N ALA A 144 52.26 3.83 29.93
CA ALA A 144 52.12 5.25 29.55
C ALA A 144 52.63 5.68 28.15
N PRO A 145 51.95 6.64 27.48
CA PRO A 145 52.13 6.91 26.05
C PRO A 145 53.12 8.04 25.74
N ALA A 146 53.71 7.98 24.55
CA ALA A 146 54.37 9.09 23.86
C ALA A 146 54.20 8.95 22.33
N GLU A 147 54.15 10.07 21.64
CA GLU A 147 54.21 10.15 20.17
C GLU A 147 55.62 9.78 19.67
N PRO A 148 55.76 9.35 18.41
CA PRO A 148 56.63 10.15 17.54
C PRO A 148 56.10 10.34 16.09
N GLU A 149 56.69 11.34 15.43
CA GLU A 149 56.43 11.78 14.05
C GLU A 149 57.15 10.94 12.97
N GLU A 150 56.79 11.21 11.71
CA GLU A 150 57.58 11.08 10.47
C GLU A 150 58.13 9.71 10.00
N ALA A 151 57.53 9.21 8.90
CA ALA A 151 58.26 8.85 7.68
C ALA A 151 57.34 8.98 6.44
N GLU A 152 57.87 9.53 5.34
CA GLU A 152 57.13 10.04 4.16
C GLU A 152 56.58 8.97 3.20
N PRO A 153 55.50 9.28 2.45
CA PRO A 153 55.27 8.81 1.09
C PRO A 153 55.56 9.93 0.04
N GLU A 154 56.20 9.57 -1.08
CA GLU A 154 56.58 10.56 -2.12
C GLU A 154 55.40 11.07 -2.97
N GLN A 155 55.03 12.33 -2.72
CA GLN A 155 54.73 13.41 -3.69
C GLN A 155 54.05 13.09 -5.05
N ILE A 156 52.85 13.65 -5.24
CA ILE A 156 52.52 14.49 -6.42
C ILE A 156 51.65 15.67 -5.94
N GLU A 157 52.04 16.92 -6.22
CA GLU A 157 51.30 18.17 -5.94
C GLU A 157 50.07 18.29 -6.89
N GLU A 158 48.84 18.52 -6.43
CA GLU A 158 48.23 19.76 -5.89
C GLU A 158 48.10 20.93 -6.90
N VAL A 159 46.85 21.19 -7.35
CA VAL A 159 46.22 22.54 -7.47
C VAL A 159 44.72 22.37 -7.15
N ALA A 160 44.08 23.39 -6.58
CA ALA A 160 42.81 23.29 -5.87
C ALA A 160 41.52 23.70 -6.65
N GLU A 161 40.38 23.35 -6.05
CA GLU A 161 39.05 24.01 -6.06
C GLU A 161 38.29 24.29 -7.38
N THR A 162 37.17 23.57 -7.54
CA THR A 162 35.83 24.18 -7.78
C THR A 162 34.71 23.22 -7.34
N GLU A 163 33.53 23.75 -7.01
CA GLU A 163 32.35 22.98 -6.57
C GLU A 163 31.61 22.31 -7.75
N PRO A 164 31.00 21.12 -7.56
CA PRO A 164 30.12 20.52 -8.55
C PRO A 164 28.67 21.02 -8.41
N GLU A 165 28.17 21.73 -9.41
CA GLU A 165 26.72 21.96 -9.58
C GLU A 165 26.01 20.70 -10.11
N GLN A 166 24.68 20.72 -10.04
CA GLN A 166 23.80 19.57 -10.26
C GLN A 166 23.79 19.08 -11.72
N GLU A 167 23.97 17.76 -11.91
CA GLU A 167 23.65 17.09 -13.18
C GLU A 167 22.20 16.60 -13.15
N GLU A 168 21.33 17.17 -13.99
CA GLU A 168 20.05 16.53 -14.37
C GLU A 168 20.19 15.86 -15.75
N GLU A 169 19.73 14.61 -15.86
CA GLU A 169 19.70 13.88 -17.13
C GLU A 169 18.64 14.47 -18.09
N SER A 170 19.08 15.28 -19.05
CA SER A 170 18.19 15.76 -20.12
C SER A 170 18.01 14.70 -21.22
N GLU A 171 16.77 14.24 -21.45
CA GLU A 171 16.43 13.32 -22.53
C GLU A 171 16.92 13.84 -23.90
N SER A 172 17.70 13.03 -24.62
CA SER A 172 18.34 13.43 -25.86
C SER A 172 17.35 13.51 -27.03
N VAL A 173 16.82 14.71 -27.30
CA VAL A 173 16.04 14.97 -28.53
C VAL A 173 16.97 14.88 -29.75
N PHE A 174 16.58 14.05 -30.72
CA PHE A 174 17.40 13.71 -31.88
C PHE A 174 17.50 14.88 -32.88
N THR A 175 18.67 15.51 -32.97
CA THR A 175 18.98 16.56 -33.96
C THR A 175 20.04 16.09 -34.93
N GLU A 176 19.68 15.84 -36.20
CA GLU A 176 20.64 15.54 -37.26
C GLU A 176 21.30 16.83 -37.79
N GLU A 177 22.63 16.88 -37.80
CA GLU A 177 23.38 17.86 -38.60
C GLU A 177 23.43 17.44 -40.08
N PRO A 178 23.12 18.34 -41.03
CA PRO A 178 23.43 18.11 -42.45
C PRO A 178 24.86 18.56 -42.76
N ALA A 179 25.72 17.62 -43.17
CA ALA A 179 27.10 17.90 -43.57
C ALA A 179 27.21 18.63 -44.93
N GLU A 180 28.30 19.39 -45.12
CA GLU A 180 28.62 20.03 -46.40
C GLU A 180 29.05 19.02 -47.48
N ALA A 181 28.42 19.04 -48.67
CA ALA A 181 29.13 19.04 -49.97
C ALA A 181 28.19 19.12 -51.20
N LEU A 182 28.48 20.11 -52.04
CA LEU A 182 27.93 20.40 -53.38
C LEU A 182 27.68 19.19 -54.31
N THR A 183 26.46 19.08 -54.85
CA THR A 183 26.23 18.80 -56.30
C THR A 183 24.91 19.41 -56.78
N GLU A 184 24.85 19.79 -58.06
CA GLU A 184 23.67 20.39 -58.69
C GLU A 184 22.71 19.31 -59.25
N GLU A 185 21.43 19.34 -58.89
CA GLU A 185 20.28 19.36 -59.82
C GLU A 185 18.92 19.33 -59.07
N SER A 186 17.84 19.65 -59.80
CA SER A 186 16.42 19.70 -59.37
C SER A 186 16.07 20.66 -58.22
N ALA A 187 15.55 21.84 -58.60
CA ALA A 187 14.79 22.68 -57.68
C ALA A 187 13.35 22.15 -57.59
N GLU A 188 13.10 21.20 -56.68
CA GLU A 188 11.73 20.83 -56.32
C GLU A 188 11.20 21.80 -55.25
N GLU A 189 10.15 22.52 -55.64
CA GLU A 189 9.50 23.57 -54.86
C GLU A 189 8.75 22.96 -53.67
N SER A 190 9.34 23.04 -52.48
CA SER A 190 8.64 22.64 -51.25
C SER A 190 7.38 23.50 -51.10
N PRO A 191 6.20 22.89 -50.85
CA PRO A 191 4.96 23.65 -50.81
C PRO A 191 5.04 24.67 -49.67
N PRO A 192 4.55 25.91 -49.87
CA PRO A 192 4.52 26.88 -48.79
C PRO A 192 3.69 26.31 -47.64
N VAL A 193 4.29 26.24 -46.45
CA VAL A 193 3.57 25.85 -45.23
C VAL A 193 2.41 26.83 -45.09
N ASP A 194 1.18 26.31 -45.08
CA ASP A 194 0.00 27.15 -45.13
C ASP A 194 0.00 28.08 -43.91
N VAL A 195 -0.24 29.37 -44.14
CA VAL A 195 -0.24 30.38 -43.06
C VAL A 195 -1.36 30.07 -42.07
N ASP A 196 -2.47 29.51 -42.56
CA ASP A 196 -3.58 29.03 -41.72
C ASP A 196 -3.16 27.81 -40.89
N GLN A 197 -2.33 26.91 -41.43
CA GLN A 197 -1.78 25.77 -40.69
C GLN A 197 -0.78 26.23 -39.61
N ALA A 198 0.11 27.17 -39.93
CA ALA A 198 1.04 27.74 -38.95
C ALA A 198 0.30 28.49 -37.82
N MET A 199 -0.79 29.20 -38.15
CA MET A 199 -1.62 29.91 -37.18
C MET A 199 -2.40 28.94 -36.27
N GLU A 200 -2.97 27.86 -36.82
CA GLU A 200 -3.66 26.84 -36.01
C GLU A 200 -2.67 26.05 -35.14
N ILE A 201 -1.45 25.75 -35.62
CA ILE A 201 -0.38 25.18 -34.78
C ILE A 201 -0.06 26.11 -33.60
N ALA A 202 0.17 27.40 -33.84
CA ALA A 202 0.45 28.36 -32.76
C ALA A 202 -0.70 28.45 -31.73
N ARG A 203 -1.94 28.40 -32.21
CA ARG A 203 -3.15 28.37 -31.36
C ARG A 203 -3.27 27.08 -30.54
N LEU A 204 -3.00 25.92 -31.15
CA LEU A 204 -3.00 24.62 -30.46
C LEU A 204 -1.88 24.55 -29.42
N THR A 205 -0.70 25.08 -29.70
CA THR A 205 0.39 25.21 -28.70
C THR A 205 -0.02 26.08 -27.52
N ALA A 206 -0.66 27.23 -27.77
CA ALA A 206 -1.17 28.09 -26.70
C ALA A 206 -2.28 27.42 -25.86
N GLU A 207 -3.15 26.62 -26.48
CA GLU A 207 -4.18 25.85 -25.77
C GLU A 207 -3.59 24.67 -24.98
N ILE A 208 -2.58 23.97 -25.52
CA ILE A 208 -1.82 22.94 -24.79
C ILE A 208 -1.16 23.53 -23.54
N GLU A 209 -0.55 24.71 -23.66
CA GLU A 209 0.11 25.36 -22.53
C GLU A 209 -0.92 25.87 -21.49
N ARG A 210 -2.08 26.38 -21.94
CA ARG A 210 -3.21 26.71 -21.07
C ARG A 210 -3.75 25.46 -20.33
N LEU A 211 -3.79 24.30 -20.99
CA LEU A 211 -4.21 23.04 -20.40
C LEU A 211 -3.16 22.49 -19.41
N ARG A 212 -1.87 22.66 -19.69
CA ARG A 212 -0.77 22.31 -18.76
C ARG A 212 -0.80 23.15 -17.50
N GLY A 213 -0.87 24.48 -17.62
CA GLY A 213 -1.01 25.36 -16.45
C GLY A 213 -2.28 25.09 -15.65
N GLY A 214 -3.38 24.77 -16.33
CA GLY A 214 -4.62 24.32 -15.69
C GLY A 214 -4.55 22.95 -15.02
N LEU A 215 -3.64 22.06 -15.46
CA LEU A 215 -3.40 20.76 -14.84
C LEU A 215 -2.52 20.90 -13.59
N VAL A 216 -1.45 21.71 -13.64
CA VAL A 216 -0.56 21.96 -12.49
C VAL A 216 -1.34 22.53 -11.31
N GLY A 217 -2.10 23.63 -11.53
CA GLY A 217 -2.94 24.21 -10.48
C GLY A 217 -4.11 23.32 -10.03
N ALA A 218 -4.46 22.28 -10.79
CA ALA A 218 -5.42 21.26 -10.35
C ALA A 218 -4.75 20.17 -9.49
N VAL A 219 -3.47 19.86 -9.71
CA VAL A 219 -2.69 18.96 -8.84
C VAL A 219 -2.45 19.63 -7.48
N GLU A 220 -1.99 20.89 -7.47
CA GLU A 220 -1.75 21.67 -6.24
C GLU A 220 -3.01 21.70 -5.34
N VAL A 221 -4.18 22.02 -5.91
CA VAL A 221 -5.46 22.04 -5.16
C VAL A 221 -5.93 20.65 -4.74
N ILE A 222 -5.58 19.58 -5.47
CA ILE A 222 -5.86 18.21 -5.05
C ILE A 222 -4.95 17.83 -3.87
N GLU A 223 -3.67 18.21 -3.89
CA GLU A 223 -2.72 17.92 -2.81
C GLU A 223 -3.06 18.70 -1.53
N GLU A 224 -3.42 19.99 -1.61
CA GLU A 224 -3.93 20.75 -0.46
C GLU A 224 -5.16 20.10 0.20
N ILE A 225 -6.08 19.53 -0.59
CA ILE A 225 -7.29 18.84 -0.10
C ILE A 225 -6.96 17.42 0.39
N GLU A 226 -5.99 16.74 -0.21
CA GLU A 226 -5.54 15.40 0.19
C GLU A 226 -4.69 15.42 1.47
N GLU A 227 -4.01 16.54 1.77
CA GLU A 227 -3.12 16.74 2.92
C GLU A 227 -3.76 17.54 4.08
N GLU A 228 -5.07 17.82 4.04
CA GLU A 228 -5.79 18.41 5.18
C GLU A 228 -5.51 17.61 6.48
N PRO A 229 -5.09 18.27 7.58
CA PRO A 229 -4.61 17.57 8.77
C PRO A 229 -5.75 16.88 9.53
N LEU A 230 -5.93 15.59 9.26
CA LEU A 230 -6.98 14.75 9.83
C LEU A 230 -6.92 14.73 11.37
N PRO A 231 -8.08 14.72 12.07
CA PRO A 231 -8.11 14.75 13.52
C PRO A 231 -7.60 13.43 14.13
N PRO A 232 -6.95 13.48 15.32
CA PRO A 232 -6.51 12.26 16.01
C PRO A 232 -7.70 11.42 16.48
N VAL A 233 -7.55 10.09 16.44
CA VAL A 233 -8.61 9.14 16.80
C VAL A 233 -8.39 8.64 18.23
N VAL A 234 -9.32 8.96 19.13
CA VAL A 234 -9.36 8.38 20.48
C VAL A 234 -10.19 7.10 20.44
N LEU A 235 -9.56 5.96 20.70
CA LEU A 235 -10.21 4.66 20.86
C LEU A 235 -10.26 4.27 22.34
N GLU A 236 -10.80 3.09 22.66
CA GLU A 236 -11.02 2.67 24.05
C GLU A 236 -9.71 2.43 24.84
N ASP A 237 -8.63 2.07 24.13
CA ASP A 237 -7.37 1.54 24.71
C ASP A 237 -6.10 2.19 24.09
N ILE A 238 -6.24 3.11 23.12
CA ILE A 238 -5.17 3.75 22.33
C ILE A 238 -5.63 5.14 21.81
N VAL A 239 -4.70 6.10 21.69
CA VAL A 239 -4.90 7.34 20.93
C VAL A 239 -4.04 7.32 19.66
N VAL A 240 -4.68 7.28 18.48
CA VAL A 240 -3.97 7.37 17.19
C VAL A 240 -3.71 8.85 16.86
N PRO A 241 -2.45 9.30 16.72
CA PRO A 241 -2.14 10.69 16.41
C PRO A 241 -2.49 11.06 14.97
N SER A 242 -2.76 12.34 14.73
CA SER A 242 -3.23 12.89 13.45
C SER A 242 -2.36 12.50 12.25
N HIS A 243 -1.03 12.51 12.40
CA HIS A 243 -0.10 12.16 11.33
C HIS A 243 -0.27 10.69 10.89
N MET A 244 -0.51 9.75 11.80
CA MET A 244 -0.78 8.35 11.43
C MET A 244 -2.11 8.21 10.70
N VAL A 245 -3.14 8.98 11.08
CA VAL A 245 -4.42 9.00 10.35
C VAL A 245 -4.21 9.53 8.92
N ALA A 246 -3.40 10.58 8.76
CA ALA A 246 -3.00 11.12 7.47
C ALA A 246 -2.18 10.13 6.62
N ASP A 247 -1.21 9.42 7.20
CA ASP A 247 -0.43 8.38 6.50
C ASP A 247 -1.33 7.21 6.03
N PHE A 248 -2.27 6.75 6.86
CA PHE A 248 -3.25 5.75 6.46
C PHE A 248 -4.13 6.23 5.28
N ALA A 249 -4.52 7.51 5.28
CA ALA A 249 -5.31 8.09 4.19
C ALA A 249 -4.50 8.31 2.90
N ARG A 250 -3.27 8.82 3.01
CA ARG A 250 -2.27 8.92 1.94
C ARG A 250 -2.05 7.57 1.27
N MET A 251 -1.77 6.55 2.09
CA MET A 251 -1.53 5.18 1.63
C MET A 251 -2.76 4.56 0.96
N GLY A 252 -3.96 4.76 1.53
CA GLY A 252 -5.22 4.31 0.93
C GLY A 252 -5.55 4.96 -0.42
N ARG A 253 -5.14 6.21 -0.64
CA ARG A 253 -5.23 6.88 -1.95
C ARG A 253 -4.18 6.37 -2.93
N GLN A 254 -2.92 6.19 -2.52
CA GLN A 254 -1.84 5.62 -3.34
C GLN A 254 -2.18 4.20 -3.83
N LEU A 255 -2.56 3.30 -2.93
CA LEU A 255 -3.02 1.93 -3.26
C LEU A 255 -4.14 1.91 -4.31
N SER A 256 -5.08 2.85 -4.23
CA SER A 256 -6.19 2.97 -5.18
C SER A 256 -5.78 3.61 -6.51
N ARG A 257 -4.73 4.45 -6.52
CA ARG A 257 -4.15 5.08 -7.72
C ARG A 257 -3.43 4.02 -8.57
N GLU A 258 -2.72 3.11 -7.90
CA GLU A 258 -2.03 1.96 -8.52
C GLU A 258 -2.94 0.74 -8.80
N SER A 259 -4.24 0.84 -8.52
CA SER A 259 -5.22 -0.25 -8.71
C SER A 259 -4.98 -1.54 -7.93
N LEU A 260 -4.12 -1.50 -6.90
CA LEU A 260 -3.85 -2.61 -5.97
C LEU A 260 -5.06 -2.94 -5.07
N ILE A 261 -5.99 -1.98 -4.95
CA ILE A 261 -7.29 -2.10 -4.25
C ILE A 261 -8.39 -1.40 -5.06
N LYS A 262 -9.67 -1.76 -4.84
CA LYS A 262 -10.83 -1.10 -5.48
C LYS A 262 -12.02 -1.00 -4.52
N GLY A 263 -12.55 0.20 -4.34
CA GLY A 263 -13.72 0.43 -3.46
C GLY A 263 -13.41 0.16 -1.99
N THR A 264 -13.97 -0.93 -1.46
CA THR A 264 -13.78 -1.39 -0.06
C THR A 264 -12.97 -2.70 0.03
N MET A 265 -12.22 -3.02 -1.02
CA MET A 265 -11.33 -4.18 -1.11
C MET A 265 -9.96 -3.87 -0.47
N GLY A 266 -9.35 -4.88 0.14
CA GLY A 266 -8.07 -4.74 0.85
C GLY A 266 -8.16 -4.03 2.20
N ALA A 267 -7.03 -4.00 2.91
CA ALA A 267 -6.91 -3.43 4.24
C ALA A 267 -5.48 -2.94 4.54
N ILE A 268 -5.36 -1.95 5.43
CA ILE A 268 -4.07 -1.41 5.87
C ILE A 268 -3.93 -1.67 7.38
N SER A 269 -2.70 -1.94 7.84
CA SER A 269 -2.39 -2.13 9.25
C SER A 269 -0.93 -1.82 9.58
N MET A 270 -0.68 -1.42 10.82
CA MET A 270 0.67 -1.32 11.37
C MET A 270 0.64 -1.43 12.90
N LEU A 271 1.80 -1.67 13.51
CA LEU A 271 1.98 -1.54 14.96
C LEU A 271 2.15 -0.06 15.34
N HIS A 272 1.70 0.34 16.53
CA HIS A 272 1.93 1.69 17.02
C HIS A 272 3.42 1.88 17.39
N PRO A 273 4.10 2.93 16.92
CA PRO A 273 5.53 3.12 17.17
C PRO A 273 5.84 3.34 18.66
N ASP A 274 5.01 4.11 19.36
CA ASP A 274 5.23 4.46 20.77
C ASP A 274 4.58 3.48 21.77
N GLU A 275 3.68 2.60 21.31
CA GLU A 275 2.86 1.72 22.17
C GLU A 275 3.03 0.25 21.75
N PRO A 276 4.08 -0.43 22.24
CA PRO A 276 4.40 -1.79 21.80
C PRO A 276 3.29 -2.78 22.17
N GLY A 277 2.93 -3.64 21.21
CA GLY A 277 1.82 -4.59 21.35
C GLY A 277 0.44 -4.01 21.03
N MET A 278 0.35 -2.78 20.51
CA MET A 278 -0.88 -2.21 19.97
C MET A 278 -0.86 -2.21 18.44
N MET A 279 -1.94 -2.69 17.82
CA MET A 279 -2.11 -2.72 16.36
C MET A 279 -3.18 -1.71 15.94
N ILE A 280 -2.87 -0.88 14.94
CA ILE A 280 -3.82 -0.02 14.23
C ILE A 280 -4.16 -0.68 12.90
N SER A 281 -5.43 -0.63 12.49
CA SER A 281 -5.86 -1.08 11.18
C SER A 281 -7.06 -0.29 10.66
N THR A 282 -7.31 -0.39 9.36
CA THR A 282 -8.52 0.12 8.72
C THR A 282 -9.76 -0.65 9.17
N ARG A 283 -10.90 0.04 9.27
CA ARG A 283 -12.21 -0.51 9.60
C ARG A 283 -12.75 -1.37 8.47
N HIS A 284 -13.39 -2.49 8.81
CA HIS A 284 -14.10 -3.34 7.84
C HIS A 284 -15.02 -2.53 6.93
N SER A 285 -14.92 -2.76 5.62
CA SER A 285 -15.75 -2.12 4.58
C SER A 285 -15.63 -0.59 4.49
N THR A 286 -14.56 0.01 5.01
CA THR A 286 -14.23 1.40 4.69
C THR A 286 -13.73 1.54 3.25
N MET A 287 -13.86 2.72 2.65
CA MET A 287 -13.30 3.02 1.32
C MET A 287 -11.92 3.66 1.50
N LEU A 288 -10.86 2.88 1.29
CA LEU A 288 -9.48 3.30 1.56
C LEU A 288 -9.05 4.55 0.77
N SER A 289 -9.57 4.74 -0.45
CA SER A 289 -9.33 5.94 -1.26
C SER A 289 -10.05 7.21 -0.77
N ARG A 290 -10.86 7.10 0.28
CA ARG A 290 -11.58 8.19 0.95
C ARG A 290 -11.60 7.96 2.47
N LEU A 291 -10.47 7.50 3.00
CA LEU A 291 -10.34 7.14 4.41
C LEU A 291 -10.40 8.40 5.30
N ASP A 292 -11.30 8.38 6.28
CA ASP A 292 -11.46 9.42 7.30
C ASP A 292 -11.00 8.91 8.69
N GLU A 293 -11.12 9.75 9.72
CA GLU A 293 -10.77 9.38 11.10
C GLU A 293 -11.62 8.20 11.63
N ARG A 294 -12.79 7.98 11.02
CA ARG A 294 -13.76 6.94 11.37
C ARG A 294 -13.45 5.62 10.68
N GLY A 295 -12.66 5.67 9.61
CA GLY A 295 -12.11 4.53 8.90
C GLY A 295 -11.02 3.79 9.67
N ILE A 296 -10.62 4.25 10.86
CA ILE A 296 -9.60 3.62 11.70
C ILE A 296 -10.24 2.79 12.83
N VAL A 297 -9.55 1.71 13.20
CA VAL A 297 -9.73 0.90 14.42
C VAL A 297 -8.37 0.52 14.98
N GLY A 298 -8.33 0.06 16.24
CA GLY A 298 -7.10 -0.33 16.92
C GLY A 298 -7.40 -1.23 18.11
N GLY A 299 -6.43 -2.07 18.47
CA GLY A 299 -6.58 -3.08 19.52
C GLY A 299 -5.28 -3.84 19.78
N ARG A 300 -5.24 -4.53 20.92
CA ARG A 300 -4.03 -5.23 21.39
C ARG A 300 -3.69 -6.44 20.50
N LEU A 301 -2.41 -6.57 20.17
CA LEU A 301 -1.83 -7.75 19.54
C LEU A 301 -2.03 -8.97 20.47
N GLY A 302 -2.40 -10.12 19.92
CA GLY A 302 -2.82 -11.30 20.70
C GLY A 302 -4.22 -11.21 21.31
N GLY A 303 -4.90 -10.06 21.19
CA GLY A 303 -6.22 -9.82 21.79
C GLY A 303 -7.40 -10.38 20.98
N ASN A 304 -8.62 -10.12 21.45
CA ASN A 304 -9.81 -10.28 20.61
C ASN A 304 -9.91 -9.12 19.61
N PRO A 305 -10.37 -9.33 18.36
CA PRO A 305 -10.53 -8.26 17.40
C PRO A 305 -11.44 -7.13 17.94
N PRO A 306 -11.05 -5.85 17.83
CA PRO A 306 -11.86 -4.71 18.27
C PRO A 306 -13.12 -4.56 17.41
N ARG A 307 -14.12 -3.85 17.93
CA ARG A 307 -15.40 -3.67 17.24
C ARG A 307 -15.21 -2.90 15.91
N GLY A 308 -15.46 -3.58 14.80
CA GLY A 308 -15.28 -3.02 13.45
C GLY A 308 -13.95 -3.37 12.79
N ALA A 309 -13.13 -4.22 13.42
CA ALA A 309 -12.01 -4.88 12.76
C ALA A 309 -12.42 -5.57 11.45
N ILE A 310 -11.49 -5.56 10.49
CA ILE A 310 -11.50 -6.40 9.28
C ILE A 310 -11.65 -7.89 9.62
N SER A 311 -12.22 -8.68 8.71
CA SER A 311 -12.36 -10.14 8.87
C SER A 311 -10.99 -10.81 8.98
N GLU A 312 -10.03 -10.25 8.26
CA GLU A 312 -8.64 -10.67 8.11
C GLU A 312 -7.78 -10.27 9.32
N TRP A 313 -8.35 -9.70 10.39
CA TRP A 313 -7.61 -9.15 11.54
C TRP A 313 -6.56 -10.12 12.11
N LYS A 314 -6.90 -11.40 12.25
CA LYS A 314 -5.96 -12.41 12.76
C LYS A 314 -4.81 -12.74 11.81
N ILE A 315 -5.02 -12.59 10.50
CA ILE A 315 -3.97 -12.72 9.49
C ILE A 315 -2.99 -11.55 9.67
N HIS A 316 -3.50 -10.31 9.69
CA HIS A 316 -2.69 -9.11 9.91
C HIS A 316 -1.92 -9.14 11.23
N GLU A 317 -2.57 -9.59 12.31
CA GLU A 317 -1.98 -9.76 13.65
C GLU A 317 -0.77 -10.71 13.64
N VAL A 318 -0.89 -11.87 12.97
CA VAL A 318 0.19 -12.85 12.83
C VAL A 318 1.31 -12.33 11.93
N LEU A 319 0.98 -11.75 10.78
CA LEU A 319 1.98 -11.20 9.85
C LEU A 319 2.79 -10.07 10.50
N LEU A 320 2.13 -9.13 11.17
CA LEU A 320 2.79 -8.03 11.88
C LEU A 320 3.66 -8.53 13.04
N ALA A 321 3.20 -9.53 13.80
CA ALA A 321 4.01 -10.16 14.83
C ALA A 321 5.28 -10.83 14.25
N SER A 322 5.15 -11.59 13.16
CA SER A 322 6.28 -12.23 12.49
C SER A 322 7.29 -11.22 11.94
N VAL A 323 6.82 -10.08 11.42
CA VAL A 323 7.68 -9.02 10.87
C VAL A 323 8.37 -8.23 11.98
N ALA A 324 7.66 -7.87 13.04
CA ALA A 324 8.20 -7.11 14.18
C ALA A 324 9.39 -7.83 14.86
N LEU A 325 9.38 -9.16 14.88
CA LEU A 325 10.49 -9.99 15.37
C LEU A 325 11.76 -9.89 14.50
N VAL A 326 11.62 -9.53 13.22
CA VAL A 326 12.73 -9.40 12.25
C VAL A 326 13.19 -7.95 12.13
N THR A 327 12.27 -6.98 12.22
CA THR A 327 12.57 -5.53 12.14
C THR A 327 12.95 -4.91 13.48
N GLY A 328 12.74 -5.61 14.59
CA GLY A 328 13.04 -5.14 15.94
C GLY A 328 11.96 -4.24 16.56
N GLY A 329 10.75 -4.23 16.01
CA GLY A 329 9.62 -3.43 16.52
C GLY A 329 8.66 -2.94 15.45
N PRO A 330 9.06 -1.99 14.58
CA PRO A 330 8.16 -1.39 13.59
C PRO A 330 7.74 -2.42 12.54
N ALA A 331 6.44 -2.56 12.33
CA ALA A 331 5.89 -3.42 11.28
C ALA A 331 4.63 -2.81 10.67
N ALA A 332 4.48 -2.99 9.36
CA ALA A 332 3.32 -2.62 8.56
C ALA A 332 2.92 -3.77 7.64
N CYS A 333 1.62 -3.92 7.40
CA CYS A 333 1.05 -4.94 6.53
C CYS A 333 -0.12 -4.37 5.74
N ILE A 334 -0.09 -4.58 4.43
CA ILE A 334 -1.12 -4.16 3.47
C ILE A 334 -1.69 -5.41 2.81
N HIS A 335 -3.00 -5.60 2.93
CA HIS A 335 -3.75 -6.57 2.15
C HIS A 335 -4.17 -5.89 0.84
N MET A 336 -3.52 -6.30 -0.26
CA MET A 336 -3.82 -5.89 -1.62
C MET A 336 -4.66 -6.96 -2.33
N GLN A 337 -5.59 -6.53 -3.17
CA GLN A 337 -6.45 -7.42 -3.97
C GLN A 337 -6.27 -7.11 -5.46
N GLY A 338 -5.00 -7.00 -5.85
CA GLY A 338 -4.57 -6.73 -7.22
C GLY A 338 -5.07 -7.81 -8.19
N PRO A 339 -5.62 -7.43 -9.37
CA PRO A 339 -6.24 -8.37 -10.29
C PRO A 339 -5.30 -9.46 -10.82
N TYR A 340 -4.02 -9.16 -11.04
CA TYR A 340 -3.05 -10.11 -11.59
C TYR A 340 -2.59 -11.12 -10.53
N THR A 341 -2.20 -10.67 -9.33
CA THR A 341 -1.83 -11.59 -8.25
C THR A 341 -3.02 -12.46 -7.83
N THR A 342 -4.22 -11.87 -7.74
CA THR A 342 -5.43 -12.63 -7.41
C THR A 342 -5.76 -13.66 -8.50
N ALA A 343 -5.71 -13.29 -9.78
CA ALA A 343 -5.96 -14.22 -10.89
C ALA A 343 -4.91 -15.34 -10.98
N ALA A 344 -3.63 -15.04 -10.74
CA ALA A 344 -2.57 -16.04 -10.68
C ALA A 344 -2.78 -17.02 -9.52
N SER A 345 -3.19 -16.52 -8.34
CA SER A 345 -3.42 -17.36 -7.15
C SER A 345 -4.48 -18.45 -7.36
N CYS A 346 -5.46 -18.21 -8.24
CA CYS A 346 -6.56 -19.13 -8.54
C CYS A 346 -6.13 -20.38 -9.34
N GLU A 347 -4.89 -20.46 -9.83
CA GLU A 347 -4.33 -21.68 -10.41
C GLU A 347 -4.06 -22.71 -9.30
N LYS A 348 -4.82 -23.82 -9.30
CA LYS A 348 -4.81 -24.81 -8.21
C LYS A 348 -3.46 -25.48 -7.98
N ASP A 349 -2.74 -25.74 -9.06
CA ASP A 349 -1.43 -26.40 -9.01
C ASP A 349 -0.28 -25.43 -8.66
N LEU A 350 -0.59 -24.13 -8.53
CA LEU A 350 0.36 -23.07 -8.22
C LEU A 350 0.43 -22.83 -6.70
N ILE A 351 1.40 -23.47 -6.06
CA ILE A 351 1.70 -23.35 -4.61
C ILE A 351 2.87 -22.39 -4.36
N LEU A 352 3.83 -22.33 -5.29
CA LEU A 352 5.01 -21.48 -5.23
C LEU A 352 5.15 -20.72 -6.53
N VAL A 353 5.36 -19.41 -6.44
CA VAL A 353 5.68 -18.54 -7.57
C VAL A 353 7.02 -17.87 -7.33
N GLN A 354 7.82 -17.77 -8.40
CA GLN A 354 8.97 -16.89 -8.46
C GLN A 354 8.72 -15.89 -9.60
N PRO A 355 8.85 -14.57 -9.37
CA PRO A 355 8.88 -13.56 -10.44
C PRO A 355 9.84 -13.95 -11.57
N ILE A 356 9.53 -13.51 -12.79
CA ILE A 356 10.36 -13.81 -13.97
C ILE A 356 11.25 -12.63 -14.40
N ASP A 357 10.86 -11.41 -14.03
CA ASP A 357 11.62 -10.18 -14.15
C ASP A 357 12.77 -10.11 -13.12
N VAL A 358 13.73 -9.20 -13.34
CA VAL A 358 14.95 -9.09 -12.52
C VAL A 358 14.64 -8.52 -11.14
N LEU A 359 13.92 -7.39 -11.07
CA LEU A 359 13.64 -6.70 -9.82
C LEU A 359 12.83 -7.56 -8.86
N GLY A 360 11.77 -8.24 -9.33
CA GLY A 360 10.98 -9.17 -8.54
C GLY A 360 11.79 -10.37 -8.03
N LYS A 361 12.74 -10.90 -8.81
CA LYS A 361 13.66 -11.97 -8.37
C LYS A 361 14.60 -11.52 -7.25
N GLU A 362 15.03 -10.27 -7.28
CA GLU A 362 15.98 -9.69 -6.32
C GLU A 362 15.30 -9.17 -5.04
N HIS A 363 14.14 -8.51 -5.17
CA HIS A 363 13.50 -7.76 -4.08
C HIS A 363 12.37 -8.54 -3.39
N ILE A 364 11.59 -9.33 -4.14
CA ILE A 364 10.49 -10.18 -3.62
C ILE A 364 10.97 -11.63 -3.46
N GLY A 365 11.77 -12.14 -4.40
CA GLY A 365 12.37 -13.47 -4.32
C GLY A 365 11.39 -14.61 -4.62
N LYS A 366 10.76 -15.16 -3.58
CA LYS A 366 9.82 -16.30 -3.68
C LYS A 366 8.52 -15.95 -3.01
N VAL A 367 7.40 -16.36 -3.60
CA VAL A 367 6.06 -16.07 -3.11
C VAL A 367 5.31 -17.38 -2.95
N VAL A 368 4.94 -17.69 -1.71
CA VAL A 368 4.13 -18.88 -1.39
C VAL A 368 2.65 -18.51 -1.45
N ILE A 369 1.85 -19.37 -2.08
CA ILE A 369 0.38 -19.31 -2.11
C ILE A 369 -0.15 -20.32 -1.09
N VAL A 370 -0.94 -19.82 -0.14
CA VAL A 370 -1.62 -20.62 0.88
C VAL A 370 -3.10 -20.77 0.50
N ASP A 371 -3.64 -21.97 0.64
CA ASP A 371 -5.08 -22.21 0.50
C ASP A 371 -5.82 -21.77 1.78
N PRO A 372 -6.94 -21.04 1.69
CA PRO A 372 -7.75 -20.68 2.86
C PRO A 372 -8.45 -21.91 3.44
N ASP A 373 -8.37 -22.07 4.77
CA ASP A 373 -9.10 -23.08 5.54
C ASP A 373 -9.89 -22.41 6.67
N ASP A 374 -11.21 -22.36 6.49
CA ASP A 374 -12.16 -21.79 7.47
C ASP A 374 -12.50 -22.76 8.62
N ASP A 375 -12.28 -24.07 8.45
CA ASP A 375 -12.55 -25.10 9.46
C ASP A 375 -11.39 -25.21 10.46
N ALA A 376 -10.15 -24.95 10.02
CA ALA A 376 -8.92 -25.10 10.81
C ALA A 376 -8.12 -23.77 10.94
N GLN A 377 -8.78 -22.68 11.33
CA GLN A 377 -8.21 -21.32 11.37
C GLN A 377 -6.82 -21.19 12.05
N GLU A 378 -6.56 -21.89 13.16
CA GLU A 378 -5.25 -21.84 13.85
C GLU A 378 -4.11 -22.42 13.01
N GLU A 379 -4.38 -23.48 12.25
CA GLU A 379 -3.42 -24.14 11.36
C GLU A 379 -3.24 -23.33 10.06
N PHE A 380 -4.31 -22.75 9.51
CA PHE A 380 -4.21 -21.79 8.41
C PHE A 380 -3.33 -20.58 8.77
N LEU A 381 -3.54 -19.97 9.95
CA LEU A 381 -2.72 -18.86 10.42
C LEU A 381 -1.24 -19.26 10.61
N ARG A 382 -0.97 -20.49 11.04
CA ARG A 382 0.38 -21.05 11.09
C ARG A 382 1.00 -21.13 9.70
N GLN A 383 0.29 -21.74 8.75
CA GLN A 383 0.76 -21.91 7.38
C GLN A 383 1.02 -20.56 6.69
N VAL A 384 0.21 -19.53 6.97
CA VAL A 384 0.46 -18.16 6.49
C VAL A 384 1.75 -17.55 7.05
N ALA A 385 2.07 -17.77 8.34
CA ALA A 385 3.32 -17.32 8.94
C ALA A 385 4.54 -18.06 8.36
N GLU A 386 4.46 -19.38 8.25
CA GLU A 386 5.53 -20.22 7.69
C GLU A 386 5.75 -19.91 6.19
N ALA A 387 4.67 -19.65 5.43
CA ALA A 387 4.69 -19.21 4.05
C ALA A 387 5.36 -17.83 3.87
N LEU A 388 5.06 -16.86 4.74
CA LEU A 388 5.73 -15.55 4.72
C LEU A 388 7.24 -15.69 4.97
N GLN A 389 7.64 -16.56 5.91
CA GLN A 389 9.05 -16.75 6.25
C GLN A 389 9.82 -17.52 5.16
N GLN A 390 9.18 -18.50 4.51
CA GLN A 390 9.70 -19.15 3.29
C GLN A 390 9.79 -18.16 2.11
N GLY A 391 8.87 -17.19 2.05
CA GLY A 391 8.86 -16.08 1.10
C GLY A 391 9.73 -14.88 1.49
N GLY A 392 10.72 -15.07 2.37
CA GLY A 392 11.74 -14.06 2.67
C GLY A 392 11.23 -12.80 3.40
N MET A 393 10.08 -12.87 4.09
CA MET A 393 9.49 -11.75 4.82
C MET A 393 9.19 -10.54 3.92
N ARG A 394 8.53 -10.79 2.77
CA ARG A 394 8.10 -9.76 1.80
C ARG A 394 6.60 -9.78 1.54
N CYS A 395 6.10 -10.89 1.00
CA CYS A 395 4.71 -11.07 0.65
C CYS A 395 4.27 -12.52 0.86
N VAL A 396 2.99 -12.72 1.18
CA VAL A 396 2.31 -14.02 1.12
C VAL A 396 0.99 -13.87 0.38
N VAL A 397 0.59 -14.89 -0.39
CA VAL A 397 -0.63 -14.87 -1.19
C VAL A 397 -1.63 -15.86 -0.60
N VAL A 398 -2.90 -15.47 -0.45
CA VAL A 398 -3.98 -16.39 -0.05
C VAL A 398 -4.87 -16.61 -1.27
N ARG A 399 -5.07 -17.88 -1.65
CA ARG A 399 -5.75 -18.25 -2.90
C ARG A 399 -7.14 -17.60 -3.00
N GLY A 400 -7.36 -16.87 -4.10
CA GLY A 400 -8.61 -16.15 -4.39
C GLY A 400 -8.85 -14.88 -3.57
N HIS A 401 -8.03 -14.60 -2.55
CA HIS A 401 -8.23 -13.48 -1.61
C HIS A 401 -7.25 -12.32 -1.80
N GLY A 402 -6.22 -12.49 -2.64
CA GLY A 402 -5.19 -11.49 -2.90
C GLY A 402 -3.90 -11.77 -2.14
N ALA A 403 -3.12 -10.72 -1.89
CA ALA A 403 -1.80 -10.82 -1.26
C ALA A 403 -1.67 -9.89 -0.05
N TYR A 404 -0.89 -10.34 0.92
CA TYR A 404 -0.50 -9.56 2.08
C TYR A 404 0.97 -9.22 1.94
N ALA A 405 1.26 -7.95 1.63
CA ALA A 405 2.60 -7.40 1.57
C ALA A 405 2.97 -6.81 2.94
N VAL A 406 4.22 -6.98 3.35
CA VAL A 406 4.71 -6.53 4.66
C VAL A 406 6.01 -5.72 4.54
N GLY A 407 6.28 -4.91 5.56
CA GLY A 407 7.52 -4.16 5.72
C GLY A 407 7.66 -3.61 7.14
N ALA A 408 8.75 -2.89 7.42
CA ALA A 408 8.87 -2.14 8.67
C ALA A 408 7.86 -0.98 8.73
N ASN A 409 7.74 -0.25 7.61
CA ASN A 409 6.90 0.93 7.46
C ASN A 409 5.87 0.73 6.33
N LEU A 410 4.80 1.54 6.32
CA LEU A 410 3.74 1.48 5.31
C LEU A 410 4.27 1.57 3.87
N ASP A 411 5.21 2.49 3.62
CA ASP A 411 5.79 2.71 2.28
C ASP A 411 6.63 1.51 1.79
N GLN A 412 7.22 0.72 2.70
CA GLN A 412 7.91 -0.52 2.34
C GLN A 412 6.92 -1.65 2.02
N ALA A 413 5.83 -1.77 2.80
CA ALA A 413 4.76 -2.70 2.49
C ALA A 413 4.09 -2.36 1.14
N MET A 414 3.97 -1.07 0.83
CA MET A 414 3.46 -0.54 -0.45
C MET A 414 4.39 -0.89 -1.62
N ALA A 415 5.69 -0.63 -1.50
CA ALA A 415 6.66 -1.01 -2.53
C ALA A 415 6.65 -2.54 -2.79
N ASN A 416 6.56 -3.35 -1.74
CA ASN A 416 6.46 -4.81 -1.85
C ASN A 416 5.14 -5.25 -2.53
N ALA A 417 4.02 -4.57 -2.29
CA ALA A 417 2.74 -4.80 -2.97
C ALA A 417 2.80 -4.44 -4.46
N ALA A 418 3.33 -3.26 -4.79
CA ALA A 418 3.44 -2.76 -6.16
C ALA A 418 4.37 -3.64 -7.03
N MET A 419 5.55 -3.98 -6.50
CA MET A 419 6.50 -4.90 -7.18
C MET A 419 5.87 -6.28 -7.40
N LEU A 420 5.17 -6.83 -6.41
CA LEU A 420 4.50 -8.13 -6.54
C LEU A 420 3.47 -8.13 -7.67
N GLU A 421 2.55 -7.15 -7.69
CA GLU A 421 1.51 -7.09 -8.73
C GLU A 421 2.10 -6.92 -10.13
N HIS A 422 3.16 -6.12 -10.27
CA HIS A 422 3.86 -5.94 -11.54
C HIS A 422 4.54 -7.22 -12.03
N SER A 423 5.25 -7.95 -11.15
CA SER A 423 5.81 -9.26 -11.47
C SER A 423 4.74 -10.29 -11.85
N MET A 424 3.58 -10.29 -11.18
CA MET A 424 2.47 -11.19 -11.51
C MET A 424 1.77 -10.81 -12.82
N GLN A 425 1.69 -9.51 -13.15
CA GLN A 425 1.24 -9.04 -14.45
C GLN A 425 2.15 -9.55 -15.58
N ILE A 426 3.47 -9.42 -15.41
CA ILE A 426 4.46 -9.92 -16.37
C ILE A 426 4.38 -11.44 -16.51
N LEU A 427 4.27 -12.18 -15.40
CA LEU A 427 4.09 -13.65 -15.40
C LEU A 427 2.86 -14.07 -16.22
N LEU A 428 1.70 -13.45 -15.98
CA LEU A 428 0.46 -13.79 -16.68
C LEU A 428 0.50 -13.42 -18.16
N LEU A 429 1.08 -12.27 -18.52
CA LEU A 429 1.25 -11.87 -19.92
C LEU A 429 2.22 -12.80 -20.66
N ALA A 430 3.33 -13.20 -20.04
CA ALA A 430 4.29 -14.13 -20.63
C ALA A 430 3.69 -15.54 -20.84
N ARG A 431 2.88 -16.02 -19.88
CA ARG A 431 2.09 -17.25 -20.00
C ARG A 431 1.05 -17.16 -21.12
N GLN A 432 0.30 -16.06 -21.20
CA GLN A 432 -0.69 -15.82 -22.26
C GLN A 432 -0.04 -15.78 -23.66
N ALA A 433 1.14 -15.17 -23.77
CA ALA A 433 1.96 -15.15 -24.99
C ALA A 433 2.68 -16.49 -25.29
N ASN A 434 2.56 -17.50 -24.41
CA ASN A 434 3.22 -18.80 -24.52
C ASN A 434 4.75 -18.68 -24.68
N LEU A 435 5.37 -17.71 -23.98
CA LEU A 435 6.82 -17.56 -23.96
C LEU A 435 7.47 -18.75 -23.24
N LYS A 436 8.65 -19.14 -23.73
CA LYS A 436 9.55 -20.07 -23.02
C LYS A 436 10.51 -19.24 -22.19
N ILE A 437 10.42 -19.42 -20.86
CA ILE A 437 11.06 -18.62 -19.81
C ILE A 437 12.04 -19.53 -19.07
#